data_AF-A0A0R1UYG1-F1
#
_entry.id   AF-A0A0R1UYG1-F1
#
_cell.length_a   1.000
_cell.length_b   1.000
_cell.length_c   1.000
_cell.angle_alpha   90.00
_cell.angle_beta   90.00
_cell.angle_gamma   90.00
#
_symmetry.space_group_name_H-M   'P 1'
#
loop_
_entity.id
_entity.type
_entity.pdbx_description
1 polymer ?
#
loop_
_entity_poly.entity_id
_entity_poly.type
_entity_poly.pdbx_seq_one_letter_code
_entity_poly.pdbx_strand_id
1 'polypeptide(L)'
;MKWFELPHQLTYYECDPQGNLQLGMLFNLGVLAAEIENQGTGVGLGAANQLGGGWVVVNYAGTFDLTHFHAGDQIVVATRVKAFNKFFSLREFSIRDHTGHEWVHYEATFVFMDLVKRRIMTIPPVLIEQYDLAPVKRIPRVPAPSDLVVDDTWQQHQYDVRYFDIDMNGHVNNSHYFDWMLEALGAEFLQTHQLTGVKIQFDHEVRYGQRVTSQAKVADLVTYHQIKTADQGAARAELTWVTVGK
;
A
#
# COMPACT_ATOMS: atom_id res chain seq x y z
N MET A 1 -19.61 -7.15 -11.22
CA MET A 1 -18.21 -7.40 -11.58
C MET A 1 -17.60 -8.35 -10.56
N LYS A 2 -16.93 -9.40 -11.01
CA LYS A 2 -16.44 -10.49 -10.15
C LYS A 2 -15.09 -10.07 -9.52
N TRP A 3 -14.89 -10.44 -8.27
CA TRP A 3 -13.60 -10.33 -7.61
C TRP A 3 -12.66 -11.42 -8.14
N PHE A 4 -11.39 -11.07 -8.38
CA PHE A 4 -10.33 -12.07 -8.43
C PHE A 4 -10.01 -12.49 -7.01
N GLU A 5 -9.84 -13.79 -6.77
CA GLU A 5 -9.62 -14.38 -5.45
C GLU A 5 -8.36 -15.24 -5.48
N LEU A 6 -7.46 -14.97 -4.54
CA LEU A 6 -6.21 -15.68 -4.33
C LEU A 6 -6.24 -16.33 -2.95
N PRO A 7 -6.43 -17.66 -2.87
CA PRO A 7 -6.19 -18.40 -1.63
C PRO A 7 -4.72 -18.28 -1.22
N HIS A 8 -4.45 -18.00 0.04
CA HIS A 8 -3.11 -17.87 0.59
C HIS A 8 -3.04 -18.47 2.00
N GLN A 9 -1.95 -19.15 2.32
CA GLN A 9 -1.64 -19.54 3.69
C GLN A 9 -0.67 -18.53 4.27
N LEU A 10 -1.08 -17.82 5.31
CA LEU A 10 -0.21 -16.87 5.99
C LEU A 10 1.00 -17.60 6.58
N THR A 11 2.18 -17.02 6.35
CA THR A 11 3.45 -17.57 6.80
C THR A 11 4.02 -16.73 7.95
N TYR A 12 4.89 -17.34 8.76
CA TYR A 12 5.41 -16.67 9.96
C TYR A 12 6.18 -15.37 9.67
N TYR A 13 6.78 -15.23 8.49
CA TYR A 13 7.53 -14.03 8.10
C TYR A 13 6.65 -12.93 7.50
N GLU A 14 5.36 -13.22 7.28
CA GLU A 14 4.35 -12.22 6.92
C GLU A 14 3.71 -11.56 8.15
N CYS A 15 4.02 -12.10 9.33
CA CYS A 15 3.47 -11.66 10.60
C CYS A 15 4.48 -10.86 11.44
N ASP A 16 3.94 -9.99 12.30
CA ASP A 16 4.68 -9.27 13.31
C ASP A 16 5.11 -10.19 14.48
N PRO A 17 5.88 -9.70 15.47
CA PRO A 17 6.30 -10.51 16.61
C PRO A 17 5.15 -10.98 17.52
N GLN A 18 3.94 -10.41 17.39
CA GLN A 18 2.72 -10.84 18.09
C GLN A 18 1.99 -11.93 17.30
N GLY A 19 2.44 -12.25 16.08
CA GLY A 19 1.86 -13.25 15.20
C GLY A 19 0.70 -12.74 14.37
N ASN A 20 0.46 -11.43 14.30
CA ASN A 20 -0.57 -10.83 13.44
C ASN A 20 0.01 -10.47 12.07
N LEU A 21 -0.79 -10.50 11.01
CA LEU A 21 -0.38 -10.02 9.68
C LEU A 21 0.18 -8.59 9.74
N GLN A 22 1.42 -8.40 9.28
CA GLN A 22 2.07 -7.09 9.25
C GLN A 22 1.46 -6.19 8.17
N LEU A 23 1.34 -4.88 8.45
CA LEU A 23 0.80 -3.89 7.52
C LEU A 23 1.48 -3.89 6.14
N GLY A 24 2.82 -3.91 6.11
CA GLY A 24 3.57 -3.97 4.85
C GLY A 24 3.24 -5.24 4.03
N MET A 25 3.02 -6.36 4.72
CA MET A 25 2.70 -7.64 4.09
C MET A 25 1.25 -7.70 3.60
N LEU A 26 0.31 -7.07 4.32
CA LEU A 26 -1.05 -6.84 3.83
C LEU A 26 -1.05 -6.19 2.43
N PHE A 27 -0.25 -5.14 2.24
CA PHE A 27 -0.15 -4.46 0.94
C PHE A 27 0.59 -5.29 -0.11
N ASN A 28 1.67 -5.99 0.27
CA ASN A 28 2.36 -6.90 -0.65
C ASN A 28 1.44 -8.02 -1.16
N LEU A 29 0.62 -8.62 -0.30
CA LEU A 29 -0.36 -9.63 -0.67
C LEU A 29 -1.43 -9.08 -1.63
N GLY A 30 -1.90 -7.85 -1.38
CA GLY A 30 -2.83 -7.19 -2.31
C GLY A 30 -2.21 -6.94 -3.68
N VAL A 31 -0.99 -6.41 -3.73
CA VAL A 31 -0.26 -6.20 -4.99
C VAL A 31 0.00 -7.53 -5.71
N LEU A 32 0.34 -8.59 -4.98
CA LEU A 32 0.48 -9.95 -5.53
C LEU A 32 -0.83 -10.43 -6.18
N ALA A 33 -1.96 -10.30 -5.50
CA ALA A 33 -3.27 -10.68 -6.05
C ALA A 33 -3.61 -9.88 -7.31
N ALA A 34 -3.33 -8.57 -7.32
CA ALA A 34 -3.52 -7.72 -8.49
C ALA A 34 -2.62 -8.15 -9.66
N GLU A 35 -1.35 -8.45 -9.41
CA GLU A 35 -0.44 -8.85 -10.48
C GLU A 35 -0.81 -10.22 -11.06
N ILE A 36 -1.23 -11.18 -10.23
CA ILE A 36 -1.72 -12.47 -10.72
C ILE A 36 -2.99 -12.30 -11.56
N GLU A 37 -3.93 -11.44 -11.15
CA GLU A 37 -5.09 -11.11 -11.97
C GLU A 37 -4.68 -10.47 -13.31
N ASN A 38 -3.80 -9.47 -13.27
CA ASN A 38 -3.32 -8.77 -14.46
C ASN A 38 -2.64 -9.76 -15.42
N GLN A 39 -1.78 -10.63 -14.91
CA GLN A 39 -1.09 -11.65 -15.69
C GLN A 39 -2.09 -12.66 -16.30
N GLY A 40 -3.06 -13.13 -15.52
CA GLY A 40 -4.10 -14.06 -15.98
C GLY A 40 -5.04 -13.47 -17.02
N THR A 41 -5.14 -12.14 -17.07
CA THR A 41 -5.93 -11.39 -18.05
C THR A 41 -5.09 -10.83 -19.21
N GLY A 42 -3.78 -11.12 -19.25
CA GLY A 42 -2.87 -10.76 -20.33
C GLY A 42 -2.28 -9.34 -20.25
N VAL A 43 -2.49 -8.63 -19.15
CA VAL A 43 -2.10 -7.21 -18.96
C VAL A 43 -1.16 -6.98 -17.78
N GLY A 44 -0.46 -8.03 -17.35
CA GLY A 44 0.56 -7.97 -16.31
C GLY A 44 1.72 -7.01 -16.63
N LEU A 45 2.67 -6.93 -15.72
CA LEU A 45 3.83 -6.04 -15.79
C LEU A 45 4.57 -6.11 -17.14
N GLY A 46 4.73 -7.32 -17.70
CA GLY A 46 5.38 -7.50 -19.00
C GLY A 46 4.64 -6.80 -20.16
N ALA A 47 3.32 -6.86 -20.19
CA ALA A 47 2.50 -6.21 -21.22
C ALA A 47 2.53 -4.69 -21.07
N ALA A 48 2.45 -4.18 -19.83
CA ALA A 48 2.59 -2.75 -19.55
C ALA A 48 3.95 -2.22 -20.03
N ASN A 49 5.04 -2.91 -19.67
CA ASN A 49 6.41 -2.50 -20.02
C ASN A 49 6.65 -2.50 -21.54
N GLN A 50 6.07 -3.45 -22.29
CA GLN A 50 6.14 -3.47 -23.77
C GLN A 50 5.49 -2.24 -24.41
N LEU A 51 4.53 -1.62 -23.72
CA LEU A 51 3.89 -0.37 -24.15
C LEU A 51 4.63 0.88 -23.65
N GLY A 52 5.81 0.70 -23.04
CA GLY A 52 6.67 1.79 -22.54
C GLY A 52 6.20 2.42 -21.24
N GLY A 53 5.24 1.81 -20.54
CA GLY A 53 4.68 2.36 -19.32
C GLY A 53 4.61 1.36 -18.16
N GLY A 54 4.34 1.88 -16.97
CA GLY A 54 4.18 1.08 -15.76
C GLY A 54 3.12 1.68 -14.83
N TRP A 55 2.55 0.83 -14.00
CA TRP A 55 1.60 1.26 -12.97
C TRP A 55 2.34 1.71 -11.72
N VAL A 56 1.98 2.90 -11.23
CA VAL A 56 2.48 3.41 -9.95
C VAL A 56 1.30 3.72 -9.04
N VAL A 57 1.35 3.23 -7.81
CA VAL A 57 0.34 3.55 -6.81
C VAL A 57 0.56 4.95 -6.26
N VAL A 58 -0.52 5.71 -6.15
CA VAL A 58 -0.55 7.09 -5.66
C VAL A 58 -0.96 7.12 -4.19
N ASN A 59 -1.94 6.31 -3.81
CA ASN A 59 -2.43 6.27 -2.45
C ASN A 59 -3.13 4.95 -2.13
N TYR A 60 -3.24 4.69 -0.82
CA TYR A 60 -4.15 3.70 -0.25
C TYR A 60 -5.02 4.35 0.81
N ALA A 61 -6.27 3.89 0.92
CA ALA A 61 -7.04 4.13 2.14
C ALA A 61 -7.97 2.95 2.44
N GLY A 62 -8.11 2.63 3.71
CA GLY A 62 -8.99 1.55 4.14
C GLY A 62 -8.98 1.31 5.63
N THR A 63 -9.74 0.30 6.02
CA THR A 63 -9.90 -0.13 7.39
C THR A 63 -9.68 -1.64 7.47
N PHE A 64 -9.20 -2.10 8.60
CA PHE A 64 -8.91 -3.50 8.79
C PHE A 64 -8.90 -3.88 10.27
N ASP A 65 -9.10 -5.16 10.55
CA ASP A 65 -8.79 -5.78 11.83
C ASP A 65 -7.81 -6.93 11.57
N LEU A 66 -6.53 -6.70 11.89
CA LEU A 66 -5.46 -7.66 11.60
C LEU A 66 -5.32 -8.73 12.69
N THR A 67 -6.07 -8.62 13.80
CA THR A 67 -6.03 -9.60 14.89
C THR A 67 -6.68 -10.93 14.53
N HIS A 68 -7.34 -10.99 13.37
CA HIS A 68 -7.97 -12.20 12.83
C HIS A 68 -7.08 -12.97 11.85
N PHE A 69 -5.82 -12.56 11.70
CA PHE A 69 -4.90 -13.12 10.71
C PHE A 69 -3.56 -13.48 11.33
N HIS A 70 -3.38 -14.78 11.57
CA HIS A 70 -2.17 -15.34 12.17
C HIS A 70 -1.41 -16.28 11.24
N ALA A 71 -0.14 -16.51 11.57
CA ALA A 71 0.69 -17.47 10.87
C ALA A 71 0.03 -18.87 10.88
N GLY A 72 -0.11 -19.46 9.70
CA GLY A 72 -0.76 -20.75 9.47
C GLY A 72 -2.20 -20.65 8.97
N ASP A 73 -2.85 -19.50 9.15
CA ASP A 73 -4.24 -19.30 8.73
C ASP A 73 -4.40 -19.38 7.21
N GLN A 74 -5.53 -19.94 6.79
CA GLN A 74 -5.97 -19.92 5.40
C GLN A 74 -6.84 -18.68 5.19
N ILE A 75 -6.42 -17.82 4.28
CA ILE A 75 -7.11 -16.57 3.94
C ILE A 75 -7.41 -16.52 2.44
N VAL A 76 -8.32 -15.62 2.07
CA VAL A 76 -8.56 -15.26 0.67
C VAL A 76 -8.26 -13.79 0.49
N VAL A 77 -7.22 -13.49 -0.29
CA VAL A 77 -6.92 -12.13 -0.75
C VAL A 77 -7.67 -11.90 -2.05
N ALA A 78 -8.51 -10.88 -2.10
CA ALA A 78 -9.33 -10.57 -3.25
C ALA A 78 -9.07 -9.16 -3.76
N THR A 79 -9.15 -8.97 -5.08
CA THR A 79 -9.06 -7.65 -5.71
C THR A 79 -9.97 -7.54 -6.93
N ARG A 80 -10.29 -6.29 -7.31
CA ARG A 80 -10.85 -5.97 -8.63
C ARG A 80 -10.57 -4.53 -9.00
N VAL A 81 -10.52 -4.25 -10.31
CA VAL A 81 -10.60 -2.87 -10.79
C VAL A 81 -12.02 -2.37 -10.56
N LYS A 82 -12.15 -1.23 -9.87
CA LYS A 82 -13.44 -0.62 -9.51
C LYS A 82 -13.87 0.43 -10.52
N ALA A 83 -12.93 1.27 -10.96
CA ALA A 83 -13.18 2.34 -11.91
C ALA A 83 -11.87 2.74 -12.60
N PHE A 84 -11.96 3.31 -13.80
CA PHE A 84 -10.80 3.93 -14.45
C PHE A 84 -11.22 5.15 -15.27
N ASN A 85 -10.26 6.03 -15.54
CA ASN A 85 -10.41 7.12 -16.51
C ASN A 85 -9.20 7.12 -17.46
N LYS A 86 -8.96 8.24 -18.15
CA LYS A 86 -7.85 8.34 -19.11
C LYS A 86 -6.45 8.06 -18.51
N PHE A 87 -6.23 8.35 -17.22
CA PHE A 87 -4.89 8.35 -16.60
C PHE A 87 -4.80 7.48 -15.34
N PHE A 88 -5.92 7.25 -14.66
CA PHE A 88 -5.99 6.64 -13.35
C PHE A 88 -6.85 5.39 -13.36
N SER A 89 -6.49 4.42 -12.54
CA SER A 89 -7.27 3.23 -12.20
C SER A 89 -7.48 3.18 -10.69
N LEU A 90 -8.71 2.98 -10.26
CA LEU A 90 -9.07 2.72 -8.87
C LEU A 90 -9.29 1.22 -8.73
N ARG A 91 -8.51 0.61 -7.85
CA ARG A 91 -8.58 -0.81 -7.54
C ARG A 91 -8.94 -0.96 -6.06
N GLU A 92 -9.77 -1.95 -5.75
CA GLU A 92 -10.13 -2.28 -4.38
C GLU A 92 -9.67 -3.68 -4.01
N PHE A 93 -9.47 -3.88 -2.72
CA PHE A 93 -8.86 -5.05 -2.12
C PHE A 93 -9.65 -5.46 -0.89
N SER A 94 -9.73 -6.76 -0.67
CA SER A 94 -10.42 -7.39 0.44
C SER A 94 -9.60 -8.57 0.94
N ILE A 95 -9.53 -8.79 2.26
CA ILE A 95 -9.01 -10.04 2.82
C ILE A 95 -10.06 -10.64 3.73
N ARG A 96 -10.34 -11.93 3.49
CA ARG A 96 -11.31 -12.72 4.24
C ARG A 96 -10.65 -13.91 4.93
N ASP A 97 -11.21 -14.29 6.06
CA ASP A 97 -10.85 -15.53 6.75
C ASP A 97 -11.47 -16.78 6.09
N HIS A 98 -11.19 -17.95 6.65
CA HIS A 98 -11.71 -19.24 6.20
C HIS A 98 -13.24 -19.37 6.29
N THR A 99 -13.93 -18.52 7.06
CA THR A 99 -15.40 -18.48 7.15
C THR A 99 -16.01 -17.58 6.07
N GLY A 100 -15.17 -16.79 5.38
CA GLY A 100 -15.58 -15.80 4.39
C GLY A 100 -15.89 -14.42 4.97
N HIS A 101 -15.61 -14.19 6.26
CA HIS A 101 -15.78 -12.88 6.88
C HIS A 101 -14.71 -11.91 6.37
N GLU A 102 -15.12 -10.71 5.95
CA GLU A 102 -14.20 -9.65 5.50
C GLU A 102 -13.68 -8.87 6.70
N TRP A 103 -12.37 -8.96 6.94
CA TRP A 103 -11.71 -8.23 8.03
C TRP A 103 -10.83 -7.10 7.52
N VAL A 104 -10.50 -7.07 6.22
CA VAL A 104 -9.73 -5.99 5.59
C VAL A 104 -10.48 -5.51 4.36
N HIS A 105 -10.61 -4.20 4.24
CA HIS A 105 -11.07 -3.57 3.01
C HIS A 105 -10.29 -2.27 2.76
N TYR A 106 -9.69 -2.13 1.58
CA TYR A 106 -9.02 -0.90 1.20
C TYR A 106 -9.06 -0.65 -0.31
N GLU A 107 -8.89 0.62 -0.68
CA GLU A 107 -8.83 1.09 -2.05
C GLU A 107 -7.44 1.66 -2.34
N ALA A 108 -7.05 1.61 -3.62
CA ALA A 108 -5.82 2.19 -4.10
C ALA A 108 -6.03 2.89 -5.44
N THR A 109 -5.50 4.11 -5.55
CA THR A 109 -5.43 4.81 -6.84
C THR A 109 -4.09 4.51 -7.50
N PHE A 110 -4.12 4.00 -8.73
CA PHE A 110 -2.96 3.81 -9.58
C PHE A 110 -2.97 4.82 -10.73
N VAL A 111 -1.78 5.22 -11.15
CA VAL A 111 -1.53 6.04 -12.33
C VAL A 111 -0.65 5.28 -13.30
N PHE A 112 -0.89 5.45 -14.60
CA PHE A 112 -0.02 4.88 -15.63
C PHE A 112 1.05 5.90 -16.04
N MET A 113 2.32 5.53 -15.93
CA MET A 113 3.46 6.41 -16.18
C MET A 113 4.30 5.93 -17.35
N ASP A 114 4.77 6.86 -18.18
CA ASP A 114 5.84 6.65 -19.15
C ASP A 114 7.16 6.48 -18.38
N LEU A 115 7.77 5.31 -18.45
CA LEU A 115 8.94 4.95 -17.63
C LEU A 115 10.21 5.70 -18.06
N VAL A 116 10.29 6.10 -19.34
CA VAL A 116 11.45 6.82 -19.88
C VAL A 116 11.35 8.30 -19.56
N LYS A 117 10.19 8.92 -19.81
CA LYS A 117 9.97 10.35 -19.58
C LYS A 117 9.60 10.68 -18.14
N ARG A 118 9.33 9.66 -17.32
CA ARG A 118 8.91 9.76 -15.91
C ARG A 118 7.75 10.73 -15.73
N ARG A 119 6.70 10.56 -16.54
CA ARG A 119 5.49 11.40 -16.51
C ARG A 119 4.25 10.56 -16.73
N ILE A 120 3.13 11.04 -16.19
CA ILE A 120 1.82 10.43 -16.41
C ILE A 120 1.51 10.36 -17.91
N MET A 121 1.03 9.21 -18.36
CA MET A 121 0.55 9.00 -19.72
C MET A 121 -0.84 8.37 -19.74
N THR A 122 -1.47 8.37 -20.91
CA THR A 122 -2.80 7.76 -21.06
C THR A 122 -2.70 6.25 -20.89
N ILE A 123 -3.64 5.64 -20.17
CA ILE A 123 -3.75 4.18 -20.05
C ILE A 123 -4.05 3.62 -21.46
N PRO A 124 -3.17 2.77 -22.03
CA PRO A 124 -3.45 2.09 -23.28
C PRO A 124 -4.73 1.25 -23.16
N PRO A 125 -5.68 1.33 -24.11
CA PRO A 125 -6.95 0.60 -24.01
C PRO A 125 -6.78 -0.92 -23.81
N VAL A 126 -5.79 -1.51 -24.47
CA VAL A 126 -5.43 -2.94 -24.33
C VAL A 126 -5.07 -3.36 -22.91
N LEU A 127 -4.73 -2.43 -22.02
CA LEU A 127 -4.42 -2.73 -20.61
C LEU A 127 -5.65 -2.71 -19.70
N ILE A 128 -6.83 -2.30 -20.19
CA ILE A 128 -8.02 -2.11 -19.34
C ILE A 128 -9.31 -2.72 -19.91
N GLU A 129 -9.39 -2.92 -21.23
CA GLU A 129 -10.60 -3.44 -21.89
C GLU A 129 -11.02 -4.83 -21.37
N GLN A 130 -10.08 -5.67 -20.93
CA GLN A 130 -10.39 -7.00 -20.39
C GLN A 130 -11.14 -6.99 -19.04
N TYR A 131 -11.24 -5.83 -18.37
CA TYR A 131 -12.04 -5.71 -17.14
C TYR A 131 -13.52 -5.37 -17.38
N ASP A 132 -13.94 -5.17 -18.64
CA ASP A 132 -15.33 -4.87 -19.03
C ASP A 132 -15.95 -3.70 -18.22
N LEU A 133 -15.16 -2.63 -18.06
CA LEU A 133 -15.55 -1.40 -17.39
C LEU A 133 -15.77 -0.28 -18.40
N ALA A 134 -16.80 0.53 -18.17
CA ALA A 134 -16.92 1.81 -18.85
C ALA A 134 -16.05 2.87 -18.16
N PRO A 135 -15.34 3.74 -18.91
CA PRO A 135 -14.53 4.80 -18.33
C PRO A 135 -15.42 5.82 -17.60
N VAL A 136 -14.96 6.28 -16.43
CA VAL A 136 -15.63 7.34 -15.67
C VAL A 136 -14.99 8.70 -15.93
N LYS A 137 -15.76 9.79 -15.82
CA LYS A 137 -15.23 11.16 -15.95
C LYS A 137 -14.30 11.53 -14.80
N ARG A 138 -14.62 11.08 -13.58
CA ARG A 138 -13.84 11.32 -12.35
C ARG A 138 -13.74 10.03 -11.58
N ILE A 139 -12.53 9.71 -11.13
CA ILE A 139 -12.28 8.58 -10.24
C ILE A 139 -12.91 8.90 -8.88
N PRO A 140 -13.62 7.93 -8.25
CA PRO A 140 -14.06 8.07 -6.87
C PRO A 140 -12.89 8.44 -5.95
N ARG A 141 -13.10 9.39 -5.04
CA ARG A 141 -12.01 9.93 -4.23
C ARG A 141 -11.63 8.93 -3.12
N VAL A 142 -10.40 8.44 -3.17
CA VAL A 142 -9.76 7.75 -2.04
C VAL A 142 -9.42 8.80 -0.97
N PRO A 143 -9.78 8.59 0.31
CA PRO A 143 -9.39 9.46 1.41
C PRO A 143 -7.87 9.68 1.47
N ALA A 144 -7.45 10.92 1.71
CA ALA A 144 -6.05 11.28 1.85
C ALA A 144 -5.72 11.56 3.34
N PRO A 145 -4.46 11.39 3.76
CA PRO A 145 -4.02 11.79 5.10
C PRO A 145 -4.17 13.31 5.29
N SER A 146 -4.33 13.72 6.54
CA SER A 146 -4.34 15.14 6.93
C SER A 146 -3.01 15.83 6.59
N ASP A 147 -3.08 17.10 6.16
CA ASP A 147 -1.89 17.90 5.87
C ASP A 147 -1.45 18.66 7.13
N LEU A 148 -0.48 18.10 7.84
CA LEU A 148 0.01 18.65 9.10
C LEU A 148 1.39 19.28 8.94
N VAL A 149 1.60 20.36 9.69
CA VAL A 149 2.91 20.99 9.81
C VAL A 149 3.73 20.19 10.83
N VAL A 150 4.93 19.79 10.42
CA VAL A 150 5.90 19.13 11.31
C VAL A 150 6.49 20.19 12.25
N ASP A 151 6.42 19.91 13.54
CA ASP A 151 6.94 20.74 14.63
C ASP A 151 7.90 19.93 15.52
N ASP A 152 8.37 20.52 16.61
CA ASP A 152 9.31 19.91 17.56
C ASP A 152 8.71 18.76 18.40
N THR A 153 7.40 18.52 18.31
CA THR A 153 6.73 17.40 18.98
C THR A 153 6.77 16.10 18.17
N TRP A 154 7.21 16.16 16.90
CA TRP A 154 7.35 14.97 16.06
C TRP A 154 8.62 14.19 16.41
N GLN A 155 8.46 12.89 16.60
CA GLN A 155 9.57 11.95 16.69
C GLN A 155 10.25 11.85 15.33
N GLN A 156 11.58 11.67 15.31
CA GLN A 156 12.35 11.62 14.07
C GLN A 156 13.42 10.54 14.12
N HIS A 157 13.41 9.69 13.09
CA HIS A 157 14.36 8.61 12.89
C HIS A 157 14.94 8.65 11.49
N GLN A 158 16.18 8.19 11.32
CA GLN A 158 16.82 8.10 10.01
C GLN A 158 17.09 6.64 9.65
N TYR A 159 16.79 6.28 8.41
CA TYR A 159 17.00 4.94 7.88
C TYR A 159 17.77 5.01 6.57
N ASP A 160 18.76 4.13 6.43
CA ASP A 160 19.44 3.91 5.16
C ASP A 160 18.62 2.99 4.28
N VAL A 161 18.44 3.37 3.02
CA VAL A 161 17.76 2.51 2.04
C VAL A 161 18.70 1.39 1.66
N ARG A 162 18.32 0.17 2.06
CA ARG A 162 19.09 -1.05 1.86
C ARG A 162 18.87 -1.61 0.46
N TYR A 163 19.77 -2.50 0.06
CA TYR A 163 19.68 -3.15 -1.25
C TYR A 163 18.38 -3.96 -1.39
N PHE A 164 17.94 -4.65 -0.35
CA PHE A 164 16.72 -5.45 -0.35
C PHE A 164 15.44 -4.65 -0.09
N ASP A 165 15.55 -3.35 0.14
CA ASP A 165 14.37 -2.47 0.15
C ASP A 165 13.89 -2.20 -1.30
N ILE A 166 14.73 -2.51 -2.30
CA ILE A 166 14.50 -2.23 -3.72
C ILE A 166 13.82 -3.42 -4.40
N ASP A 167 12.72 -3.13 -5.10
CA ASP A 167 11.96 -4.09 -5.87
C ASP A 167 12.58 -4.36 -7.26
N MET A 168 11.97 -5.27 -8.02
CA MET A 168 12.39 -5.60 -9.39
C MET A 168 12.28 -4.43 -10.38
N ASN A 169 11.56 -3.36 -10.03
CA ASN A 169 11.42 -2.15 -10.85
C ASN A 169 12.53 -1.13 -10.55
N GLY A 170 13.41 -1.42 -9.59
CA GLY A 170 14.55 -0.57 -9.25
C GLY A 170 14.19 0.61 -8.32
N HIS A 171 13.04 0.55 -7.66
CA HIS A 171 12.62 1.54 -6.66
C HIS A 171 12.34 0.85 -5.32
N VAL A 172 12.27 1.64 -4.24
CA VAL A 172 11.88 1.06 -2.95
C VAL A 172 10.48 0.45 -3.04
N ASN A 173 10.31 -0.79 -2.59
CA ASN A 173 8.98 -1.38 -2.44
C ASN A 173 8.19 -0.55 -1.41
N ASN A 174 7.00 -0.11 -1.80
CA ASN A 174 6.12 0.71 -0.96
C ASN A 174 5.79 0.07 0.41
N SER A 175 5.90 -1.25 0.56
CA SER A 175 5.75 -1.90 1.86
C SER A 175 6.75 -1.39 2.91
N HIS A 176 7.98 -1.04 2.49
CA HIS A 176 9.03 -0.59 3.40
C HIS A 176 8.80 0.83 3.96
N TYR A 177 7.93 1.62 3.33
CA TYR A 177 7.52 2.89 3.92
C TYR A 177 6.78 2.66 5.24
N PHE A 178 5.96 1.60 5.31
CA PHE A 178 5.29 1.25 6.56
C PHE A 178 6.28 0.81 7.63
N ASP A 179 7.34 0.07 7.27
CA ASP A 179 8.39 -0.32 8.22
C ASP A 179 9.02 0.92 8.87
N TRP A 180 9.39 1.93 8.06
CA TRP A 180 9.97 3.18 8.56
C TRP A 180 9.00 4.01 9.41
N MET A 181 7.72 4.03 9.03
CA MET A 181 6.67 4.75 9.76
C MET A 181 6.36 4.10 11.12
N LEU A 182 6.21 2.78 11.14
CA LEU A 182 5.85 2.03 12.34
C LEU A 182 7.01 1.97 13.32
N GLU A 183 8.23 1.75 12.86
CA GLU A 183 9.42 1.71 13.73
C GLU A 183 9.62 3.03 14.49
N ALA A 184 9.26 4.16 13.88
CA ALA A 184 9.32 5.48 14.51
C ALA A 184 8.34 5.69 15.68
N LEU A 185 7.41 4.74 15.92
CA LEU A 185 6.50 4.78 17.08
C LEU A 185 7.08 4.06 18.31
N GLY A 186 8.09 3.22 18.11
CA GLY A 186 8.74 2.44 19.16
C GLY A 186 7.95 1.20 19.61
N ALA A 187 8.68 0.21 20.11
CA ALA A 187 8.14 -1.11 20.46
C ALA A 187 7.04 -1.07 21.53
N GLU A 188 7.12 -0.16 22.52
CA GLU A 188 6.09 -0.06 23.57
C GLU A 188 4.72 0.32 22.99
N PHE A 189 4.69 1.27 22.06
CA PHE A 189 3.46 1.65 21.38
C PHE A 189 2.91 0.50 20.53
N LEU A 190 3.77 -0.11 19.70
CA LEU A 190 3.39 -1.21 18.81
C LEU A 190 2.89 -2.46 19.55
N GLN A 191 3.39 -2.73 20.76
CA GLN A 191 2.93 -3.87 21.58
C GLN A 191 1.58 -3.63 22.28
N THR A 192 1.14 -2.38 22.39
CA THR A 192 -0.06 -1.99 23.16
C THR A 192 -1.16 -1.41 22.28
N HIS A 193 -0.92 -1.29 20.98
CA HIS A 193 -1.86 -0.73 20.02
C HIS A 193 -1.92 -1.59 18.76
N GLN A 194 -3.12 -1.83 18.28
CA GLN A 194 -3.38 -2.53 17.03
C GLN A 194 -3.85 -1.54 15.96
N LEU A 195 -3.28 -1.61 14.76
CA LEU A 195 -3.73 -0.81 13.63
C LEU A 195 -5.13 -1.22 13.18
N THR A 196 -5.97 -0.23 12.88
CA THR A 196 -7.34 -0.42 12.38
C THR A 196 -7.62 0.26 11.05
N GLY A 197 -6.70 1.09 10.56
CA GLY A 197 -6.91 1.82 9.33
C GLY A 197 -5.70 2.61 8.87
N VAL A 198 -5.75 2.98 7.60
CA VAL A 198 -4.67 3.63 6.87
C VAL A 198 -5.24 4.66 5.90
N LYS A 199 -4.57 5.79 5.81
CA LYS A 199 -4.62 6.70 4.66
C LYS A 199 -3.19 7.07 4.34
N ILE A 200 -2.68 6.73 3.16
CA ILE A 200 -1.31 7.03 2.77
C ILE A 200 -1.29 7.60 1.36
N GLN A 201 -0.45 8.61 1.18
CA GLN A 201 -0.19 9.26 -0.10
C GLN A 201 1.31 9.13 -0.39
N PHE A 202 1.65 8.63 -1.57
CA PHE A 202 3.02 8.61 -2.09
C PHE A 202 3.19 9.78 -3.04
N ASP A 203 4.20 10.61 -2.78
CA ASP A 203 4.47 11.83 -3.53
C ASP A 203 5.70 11.66 -4.43
N HIS A 204 6.77 11.03 -3.90
CA HIS A 204 8.01 10.83 -4.63
C HIS A 204 8.71 9.51 -4.29
N GLU A 205 9.31 8.88 -5.30
CA GLU A 205 10.09 7.64 -5.16
C GLU A 205 11.40 7.86 -4.38
N VAL A 206 11.70 6.93 -3.47
CA VAL A 206 12.99 6.79 -2.79
C VAL A 206 13.84 5.74 -3.53
N ARG A 207 15.16 5.95 -3.58
CA ARG A 207 16.13 5.12 -4.29
C ARG A 207 17.19 4.53 -3.36
N TYR A 208 17.83 3.46 -3.85
CA TYR A 208 18.99 2.84 -3.20
C TYR A 208 20.09 3.86 -2.88
N GLY A 209 20.71 3.70 -1.71
CA GLY A 209 21.81 4.55 -1.24
C GLY A 209 21.37 5.93 -0.73
N GLN A 210 20.08 6.27 -0.83
CA GLN A 210 19.54 7.44 -0.13
C GLN A 210 19.33 7.12 1.35
N ARG A 211 19.27 8.18 2.15
CA ARG A 211 18.82 8.14 3.54
C ARG A 211 17.45 8.81 3.64
N VAL A 212 16.52 8.14 4.30
CA VAL A 212 15.20 8.70 4.60
C VAL A 212 15.15 9.20 6.03
N THR A 213 14.39 10.27 6.24
CA THR A 213 13.97 10.72 7.56
C THR A 213 12.50 10.35 7.73
N SER A 214 12.23 9.47 8.69
CA SER A 214 10.88 9.13 9.14
C SER A 214 10.50 10.05 10.30
N GLN A 215 9.35 10.70 10.19
CA GLN A 215 8.82 11.58 11.21
C GLN A 215 7.44 11.10 11.61
N ALA A 216 7.18 10.97 12.91
CA ALA A 216 5.91 10.47 13.44
C ALA A 216 5.39 11.35 14.59
N LYS A 217 4.07 11.55 14.65
CA LYS A 217 3.39 12.19 15.78
C LYS A 217 2.21 11.33 16.22
N VAL A 218 2.19 10.99 17.51
CA VAL A 218 1.07 10.28 18.15
C VAL A 218 0.09 11.30 18.71
N ALA A 219 -1.18 11.17 18.36
CA ALA A 219 -2.28 11.97 18.88
C ALA A 219 -3.45 11.02 19.22
N ASP A 220 -3.50 10.60 20.49
CA ASP A 220 -4.41 9.57 20.98
C ASP A 220 -4.31 8.26 20.17
N LEU A 221 -5.40 7.84 19.52
CA LEU A 221 -5.49 6.64 18.70
C LEU A 221 -5.24 6.90 17.20
N VAL A 222 -4.60 8.03 16.88
CA VAL A 222 -4.21 8.39 15.52
C VAL A 222 -2.71 8.71 15.51
N THR A 223 -2.00 8.18 14.51
CA THR A 223 -0.60 8.55 14.28
C THR A 223 -0.44 9.16 12.90
N TYR A 224 0.31 10.25 12.84
CA TYR A 224 0.62 10.98 11.61
C TYR A 224 2.07 10.78 11.24
N HIS A 225 2.34 10.62 9.95
CA HIS A 225 3.64 10.21 9.44
C HIS A 225 4.06 11.03 8.23
N GLN A 226 5.36 11.32 8.16
CA GLN A 226 6.01 11.86 6.98
C GLN A 226 7.33 11.12 6.75
N ILE A 227 7.52 10.60 5.54
CA ILE A 227 8.81 10.12 5.04
C ILE A 227 9.35 11.15 4.07
N LYS A 228 10.60 11.55 4.22
CA LYS A 228 11.30 12.47 3.31
C LYS A 228 12.74 12.05 3.07
N THR A 229 13.28 12.43 1.91
CA THR A 229 14.73 12.44 1.68
C THR A 229 15.29 13.83 2.03
N ALA A 230 16.58 14.06 1.76
CA ALA A 230 17.17 15.40 1.91
C ALA A 230 16.53 16.44 0.97
N ASP A 231 16.02 15.99 -0.19
CA ASP A 231 15.59 16.89 -1.27
C ASP A 231 14.08 17.14 -1.27
N GLN A 232 13.27 16.17 -0.84
CA GLN A 232 11.81 16.22 -1.00
C GLN A 232 11.07 15.26 -0.04
N GLY A 233 9.78 15.54 0.19
CA GLY A 233 8.87 14.59 0.81
C GLY A 233 8.66 13.38 -0.10
N ALA A 234 8.54 12.18 0.47
CA ALA A 234 8.35 10.94 -0.27
C ALA A 234 6.97 10.33 -0.05
N ALA A 235 6.49 10.31 1.20
CA ALA A 235 5.16 9.85 1.53
C ALA A 235 4.61 10.53 2.80
N ARG A 236 3.29 10.56 2.92
CA ARG A 236 2.58 10.97 4.14
C ARG A 236 1.53 9.94 4.48
N ALA A 237 1.33 9.67 5.77
CA ALA A 237 0.28 8.76 6.21
C ALA A 237 -0.42 9.22 7.49
N GLU A 238 -1.66 8.77 7.63
CA GLU A 238 -2.48 8.85 8.84
C GLU A 238 -2.95 7.43 9.13
N LEU A 239 -2.57 6.91 10.30
CA LEU A 239 -2.88 5.55 10.74
C LEU A 239 -3.79 5.63 11.97
N THR A 240 -4.83 4.80 12.00
CA THR A 240 -5.76 4.71 13.14
C THR A 240 -5.53 3.43 13.92
N TRP A 241 -5.77 3.48 15.22
CA TRP A 241 -5.40 2.44 16.17
C TRP A 241 -6.52 2.15 17.17
N VAL A 242 -6.40 1.01 17.84
CA VAL A 242 -7.10 0.72 19.10
C VAL A 242 -6.08 0.24 20.12
N THR A 243 -6.31 0.54 21.40
CA THR A 243 -5.48 -0.01 22.48
C THR A 243 -5.84 -1.48 22.69
N VAL A 244 -4.82 -2.33 22.78
CA VAL A 244 -4.94 -3.73 23.16
C VAL A 244 -4.27 -3.96 24.50
N GLY A 245 -4.92 -4.73 25.38
CA GLY A 245 -4.35 -5.09 26.68
C GLY A 245 -3.14 -6.00 26.51
N LYS A 246 -2.15 -5.86 27.40
CA LYS A 246 -1.05 -6.83 27.53
C LYS A 246 -1.56 -8.19 28.00
#